data_AF-A0A369XWK0-F1
#
_entry.id   AF-A0A369XWK0-F1
#
_cell.length_a   1.000
_cell.length_b   1.000
_cell.length_c   1.000
_cell.angle_alpha   90.00
_cell.angle_beta   90.00
_cell.angle_gamma   90.00
#
_symmetry.space_group_name_H-M   'P 1'
#
loop_
_entity.id
_entity.type
_entity.pdbx_description
1 polymer ?
#
loop_
_entity_poly.entity_id
_entity_poly.type
_entity_poly.pdbx_seq_one_letter_code
_entity_poly.pdbx_strand_id
1 'polypeptide(L)'
;MKIIVLFFLSCTFLLGEIFKPLTVLIDFPNYKYSDLHRIEKELVNHRRGDEFTPELYRKMFFNPEEYSGYNGQKLLSAKKYFDLESRGTFILEGSEQDIYGWFTAPNPIEFYGKNISEEGDRIRAAYLIILSINKLIEKKVDFSQYDLNEDGVIDGLIILYAGKGEHLPNSLGSRAIWPHFNRIKNISESRFYYFKDHNNKIWKIDKYALVPQDIPLDLYIHEIGHFLGLSDLYKGDSTIGYWSVMGDLYCGEIIGSKLNSLGGYHRYNLQTKYNDKNTPAFWAQIKNYDLNQIKKGGRFLKLYTINNKNFDNLIKIDLPGKRIELPSNGRDLYYTDNYLSSDNNIKFSVFLPKNTDNILKFDLWFNSEPDKKMGKVHVRRRGEDRWFLLKNKTSKKVRRGEWIPLEFDLNQFNGEIIEIMVSLIPYDKEGPKGAYISNLTVMSDTVKNFDMKTTGKKFTHHGFIHSFGDVLLKRYILIEYRNPVDKDIDEGLLRTGLNIPYRKGLLIWYIDESYSDFNQLVNILPSNEKPLYEIINARLKKLKLNKYTVSSWTFSSIDTPELGVVKGDRVFYREQIHGMSSFSVGEHLQIRILEENENYIKLMIIYQNK
;
A
#
# COMPACT_ATOMS: atom_id res chain seq x y z
N MET A 1 -51.53 39.39 9.21
CA MET A 1 -50.22 39.41 8.52
C MET A 1 -49.32 38.40 9.23
N LYS A 2 -49.27 37.15 8.73
CA LYS A 2 -48.44 36.08 9.31
C LYS A 2 -47.07 36.11 8.65
N ILE A 3 -46.04 36.40 9.43
CA ILE A 3 -44.64 36.34 9.00
C ILE A 3 -44.22 34.87 9.02
N ILE A 4 -43.92 34.31 7.85
CA ILE A 4 -43.26 33.02 7.70
C ILE A 4 -41.76 33.29 7.74
N VAL A 5 -41.09 32.80 8.79
CA VAL A 5 -39.62 32.76 8.86
C VAL A 5 -39.17 31.46 8.19
N LEU A 6 -38.60 31.55 6.99
CA LEU A 6 -37.89 30.43 6.36
C LEU A 6 -36.52 30.27 7.06
N PHE A 7 -36.34 29.18 7.79
CA PHE A 7 -35.03 28.71 8.20
C PHE A 7 -34.35 28.08 6.98
N PHE A 8 -33.34 28.75 6.40
CA PHE A 8 -32.37 28.10 5.54
C PHE A 8 -31.42 27.29 6.43
N LEU A 9 -31.62 25.97 6.51
CA LEU A 9 -30.55 25.07 6.92
C LEU A 9 -29.50 25.08 5.81
N SER A 10 -28.37 25.75 6.04
CA SER A 10 -27.17 25.52 5.24
C SER A 10 -26.65 24.10 5.56
N CYS A 11 -27.13 23.11 4.82
CA CYS A 11 -26.43 21.83 4.71
C CYS A 11 -25.13 22.10 3.94
N THR A 12 -24.06 22.42 4.66
CA THR A 12 -22.71 22.26 4.15
C THR A 12 -22.56 20.75 3.91
N PHE A 13 -22.76 20.30 2.66
CA PHE A 13 -22.32 18.96 2.27
C PHE A 13 -20.81 18.95 2.45
N LEU A 14 -20.37 18.32 3.52
CA LEU A 14 -18.98 17.94 3.74
C LEU A 14 -18.64 16.92 2.65
N LEU A 15 -18.28 17.41 1.47
CA LEU A 15 -17.95 16.58 0.32
C LEU A 15 -16.67 15.80 0.63
N GLY A 16 -16.75 14.48 0.50
CA GLY A 16 -15.61 13.57 0.59
C GLY A 16 -14.63 13.71 -0.58
N GLU A 17 -13.61 12.86 -0.60
CA GLU A 17 -12.69 12.72 -1.74
C GLU A 17 -13.42 12.08 -2.92
N ILE A 18 -13.48 12.76 -4.06
CA ILE A 18 -14.01 12.20 -5.31
C ILE A 18 -12.82 11.65 -6.09
N PHE A 19 -12.95 10.43 -6.60
CA PHE A 19 -11.99 9.83 -7.52
C PHE A 19 -12.71 9.43 -8.80
N LYS A 20 -12.34 10.09 -9.90
CA LYS A 20 -12.91 9.85 -11.23
C LYS A 20 -11.83 9.30 -12.16
N PRO A 21 -11.71 7.96 -12.32
CA PRO A 21 -10.67 7.39 -13.17
C PRO A 21 -10.98 7.58 -14.66
N LEU A 22 -9.95 7.87 -15.44
CA LEU A 22 -10.00 7.82 -16.89
C LEU A 22 -9.80 6.38 -17.37
N THR A 23 -10.82 5.77 -17.97
CA THR A 23 -10.80 4.34 -18.32
C THR A 23 -10.70 4.12 -19.83
N VAL A 24 -9.79 3.24 -20.25
CA VAL A 24 -9.57 2.91 -21.67
C VAL A 24 -9.60 1.40 -21.88
N LEU A 25 -10.37 0.95 -22.88
CA LEU A 25 -10.50 -0.45 -23.29
C LEU A 25 -9.60 -0.72 -24.49
N ILE A 26 -8.75 -1.75 -24.43
CA ILE A 26 -7.75 -2.07 -25.47
C ILE A 26 -7.80 -3.54 -25.87
N ASP A 27 -7.97 -3.81 -27.17
CA ASP A 27 -7.82 -5.15 -27.75
C ASP A 27 -6.57 -5.26 -28.63
N PHE A 28 -6.28 -6.47 -29.13
CA PHE A 28 -5.06 -6.77 -29.86
C PHE A 28 -5.36 -7.38 -31.23
N PRO A 29 -4.43 -7.28 -32.21
CA PRO A 29 -4.63 -7.85 -33.54
C PRO A 29 -4.90 -9.36 -33.53
N ASN A 30 -4.27 -10.09 -32.60
CA ASN A 30 -4.42 -11.54 -32.44
C ASN A 30 -5.34 -11.94 -31.28
N TYR A 31 -5.92 -10.97 -30.57
CA TYR A 31 -6.81 -11.21 -29.44
C TYR A 31 -7.83 -10.06 -29.36
N LYS A 32 -8.92 -10.21 -30.11
CA LYS A 32 -10.06 -9.29 -30.06
C LYS A 32 -10.90 -9.54 -28.83
N TYR A 33 -11.40 -8.47 -28.20
CA TYR A 33 -12.19 -8.58 -26.98
C TYR A 33 -13.43 -9.47 -27.18
N SER A 34 -14.04 -9.44 -28.38
CA SER A 34 -15.20 -10.26 -28.74
C SER A 34 -14.91 -11.76 -28.78
N ASP A 35 -13.66 -12.16 -28.99
CA ASP A 35 -13.24 -13.55 -29.13
C ASP A 35 -12.85 -14.22 -27.80
N LEU A 36 -12.95 -13.51 -26.67
CA LEU A 36 -12.61 -14.00 -25.33
C LEU A 36 -13.11 -15.44 -25.07
N HIS A 37 -14.41 -15.67 -25.26
CA HIS A 37 -15.06 -16.97 -25.02
C HIS A 37 -14.66 -18.09 -26.00
N ARG A 38 -14.01 -17.76 -27.12
CA ARG A 38 -13.48 -18.73 -28.10
C ARG A 38 -12.04 -19.09 -27.78
N ILE A 39 -11.31 -18.17 -27.15
CA ILE A 39 -9.88 -18.30 -26.84
C ILE A 39 -9.69 -18.92 -25.45
N GLU A 40 -10.46 -18.47 -24.45
CA GLU A 40 -10.35 -18.95 -23.07
C GLU A 40 -11.25 -20.14 -22.80
N LYS A 41 -10.71 -21.12 -22.06
CA LYS A 41 -11.45 -22.32 -21.65
C LYS A 41 -12.38 -22.04 -20.46
N GLU A 42 -11.96 -21.16 -19.57
CA GLU A 42 -12.65 -20.83 -18.33
C GLU A 42 -12.73 -19.32 -18.19
N LEU A 43 -13.91 -18.81 -17.84
CA LEU A 43 -14.20 -17.39 -17.73
C LEU A 43 -14.61 -17.07 -16.29
N VAL A 44 -14.10 -15.97 -15.75
CA VAL A 44 -14.40 -15.46 -14.40
C VAL A 44 -15.86 -15.06 -14.32
N ASN A 45 -16.31 -14.22 -15.25
CA ASN A 45 -17.67 -13.69 -15.25
C ASN A 45 -18.64 -14.55 -16.08
N HIS A 46 -18.17 -15.61 -16.72
CA HIS A 46 -18.95 -16.46 -17.64
C HIS A 46 -19.70 -15.70 -18.75
N ARG A 47 -19.19 -14.51 -19.11
CA ARG A 47 -19.75 -13.66 -20.17
C ARG A 47 -18.98 -13.84 -21.47
N ARG A 48 -19.69 -13.73 -22.58
CA ARG A 48 -19.04 -13.65 -23.89
C ARG A 48 -18.29 -12.34 -24.04
N GLY A 49 -17.27 -12.35 -24.89
CA GLY A 49 -16.42 -11.20 -25.14
C GLY A 49 -17.17 -9.94 -25.58
N ASP A 50 -18.18 -10.11 -26.44
CA ASP A 50 -19.04 -9.05 -26.97
C ASP A 50 -19.96 -8.40 -25.92
N GLU A 51 -20.13 -9.02 -24.75
CA GLU A 51 -20.90 -8.44 -23.64
C GLU A 51 -20.10 -7.42 -22.81
N PHE A 52 -18.77 -7.40 -22.92
CA PHE A 52 -17.88 -6.47 -22.20
C PHE A 52 -17.87 -5.08 -22.85
N THR A 53 -19.02 -4.41 -22.73
CA THR A 53 -19.29 -3.07 -23.22
C THR A 53 -18.95 -2.00 -22.18
N PRO A 54 -18.73 -0.73 -22.58
CA PRO A 54 -18.66 0.40 -21.66
C PRO A 54 -19.81 0.43 -20.65
N GLU A 55 -21.05 0.16 -21.08
CA GLU A 55 -22.22 0.09 -20.18
C GLU A 55 -22.12 -1.04 -19.15
N LEU A 56 -21.57 -2.22 -19.50
CA LEU A 56 -21.33 -3.27 -18.51
C LEU A 56 -20.33 -2.80 -17.44
N TYR A 57 -19.20 -2.23 -17.86
CA TYR A 57 -18.19 -1.73 -16.93
C TYR A 57 -18.72 -0.58 -16.07
N ARG A 58 -19.53 0.33 -16.64
CA ARG A 58 -20.22 1.36 -15.86
C ARG A 58 -21.09 0.74 -14.77
N LYS A 59 -21.86 -0.31 -15.09
CA LYS A 59 -22.67 -1.04 -14.10
C LYS A 59 -21.80 -1.70 -13.03
N MET A 60 -20.71 -2.36 -13.40
CA MET A 60 -19.82 -3.05 -12.46
C MET A 60 -19.09 -2.07 -11.52
N PHE A 61 -18.60 -0.95 -12.06
CA PHE A 61 -17.70 -0.06 -11.31
C PHE A 61 -18.42 1.12 -10.67
N PHE A 62 -19.42 1.71 -11.33
CA PHE A 62 -19.98 3.01 -10.96
C PHE A 62 -21.48 2.99 -10.63
N ASN A 63 -22.15 1.84 -10.62
CA ASN A 63 -23.53 1.77 -10.14
C ASN A 63 -23.58 2.17 -8.66
N PRO A 64 -24.56 2.96 -8.19
CA PRO A 64 -24.63 3.36 -6.78
C PRO A 64 -24.91 2.20 -5.82
N GLU A 65 -25.45 1.09 -6.31
CA GLU A 65 -25.81 -0.08 -5.49
C GLU A 65 -25.21 -1.35 -6.11
N GLU A 66 -25.99 -2.06 -6.91
CA GLU A 66 -25.69 -3.40 -7.41
C GLU A 66 -25.76 -3.49 -8.94
N TYR A 67 -25.08 -4.50 -9.49
CA TYR A 67 -25.21 -4.90 -10.89
C TYR A 67 -25.62 -6.37 -11.00
N SER A 68 -26.13 -6.76 -12.17
CA SER A 68 -26.50 -8.14 -12.44
C SER A 68 -25.30 -8.93 -12.99
N GLY A 69 -24.95 -10.01 -12.30
CA GLY A 69 -24.05 -11.04 -12.80
C GLY A 69 -24.63 -11.77 -14.02
N TYR A 70 -23.83 -12.64 -14.66
CA TYR A 70 -24.24 -13.35 -15.87
C TYR A 70 -25.48 -14.25 -15.66
N ASN A 71 -25.65 -14.78 -14.44
CA ASN A 71 -26.75 -15.64 -14.01
C ASN A 71 -27.93 -14.86 -13.40
N GLY A 72 -27.92 -13.53 -13.48
CA GLY A 72 -28.95 -12.67 -12.87
C GLY A 72 -28.78 -12.40 -11.37
N GLN A 73 -27.78 -13.00 -10.71
CA GLN A 73 -27.45 -12.69 -9.33
C GLN A 73 -27.13 -11.20 -9.17
N LYS A 74 -27.63 -10.58 -8.10
CA LYS A 74 -27.26 -9.22 -7.73
C LYS A 74 -25.93 -9.19 -6.99
N LEU A 75 -25.00 -8.38 -7.49
CA LEU A 75 -23.63 -8.24 -6.99
C LEU A 75 -23.36 -6.77 -6.66
N LEU A 76 -22.65 -6.51 -5.57
CA LEU A 76 -22.21 -5.15 -5.23
C LEU A 76 -21.31 -4.59 -6.32
N SER A 77 -21.50 -3.32 -6.66
CA SER A 77 -20.57 -2.59 -7.52
C SER A 77 -19.34 -2.10 -6.74
N ALA A 78 -18.27 -1.70 -7.45
CA ALA A 78 -17.09 -1.10 -6.81
C ALA A 78 -17.43 0.23 -6.10
N LYS A 79 -18.28 1.08 -6.70
CA LYS A 79 -18.74 2.32 -6.08
C LYS A 79 -19.49 2.05 -4.77
N LYS A 80 -20.41 1.08 -4.76
CA LYS A 80 -21.10 0.72 -3.52
C LYS A 80 -20.16 0.16 -2.47
N TYR A 81 -19.19 -0.66 -2.85
CA TYR A 81 -18.15 -1.12 -1.93
C TYR A 81 -17.43 0.05 -1.26
N PHE A 82 -16.95 1.02 -2.04
CA PHE A 82 -16.25 2.19 -1.51
C PHE A 82 -17.15 3.13 -0.68
N ASP A 83 -18.43 3.25 -1.03
CA ASP A 83 -19.43 3.94 -0.22
C ASP A 83 -19.60 3.24 1.14
N LEU A 84 -19.77 1.92 1.14
CA LEU A 84 -19.84 1.10 2.35
C LEU A 84 -18.54 1.11 3.15
N GLU A 85 -17.36 1.24 2.53
CA GLU A 85 -16.02 1.34 3.15
C GLU A 85 -15.64 2.75 3.62
N SER A 86 -16.32 3.81 3.18
CA SER A 86 -16.02 5.20 3.57
C SER A 86 -17.21 5.99 4.13
N ARG A 87 -18.42 5.44 4.18
CA ARG A 87 -19.68 6.18 4.44
C ARG A 87 -19.85 7.40 3.53
N GLY A 88 -19.52 7.23 2.25
CA GLY A 88 -19.62 8.30 1.26
C GLY A 88 -18.57 9.40 1.36
N THR A 89 -17.57 9.31 2.25
CA THR A 89 -16.43 10.27 2.23
C THR A 89 -15.40 9.96 1.16
N PHE A 90 -15.53 8.83 0.48
CA PHE A 90 -14.82 8.56 -0.75
C PHE A 90 -15.83 8.12 -1.81
N ILE A 91 -15.82 8.85 -2.93
CA ILE A 91 -16.78 8.64 -4.02
C ILE A 91 -16.00 8.20 -5.25
N LEU A 92 -16.14 6.94 -5.60
CA LEU A 92 -15.74 6.45 -6.92
C LEU A 92 -16.78 6.92 -7.94
N GLU A 93 -16.38 7.83 -8.82
CA GLU A 93 -17.26 8.49 -9.78
C GLU A 93 -16.93 8.06 -11.21
N GLY A 94 -17.96 7.92 -12.04
CA GLY A 94 -17.78 7.54 -13.43
C GLY A 94 -19.10 7.24 -14.13
N SER A 95 -19.09 7.40 -15.44
CA SER A 95 -20.20 7.17 -16.34
C SER A 95 -19.76 6.30 -17.52
N GLU A 96 -20.70 5.92 -18.38
CA GLU A 96 -20.35 5.21 -19.63
C GLU A 96 -19.46 6.09 -20.52
N GLN A 97 -19.62 7.41 -20.47
CA GLN A 97 -18.84 8.36 -21.26
C GLN A 97 -17.38 8.50 -20.76
N ASP A 98 -17.07 7.98 -19.58
CA ASP A 98 -15.71 7.96 -19.03
C ASP A 98 -14.91 6.70 -19.42
N ILE A 99 -15.52 5.81 -20.21
CA ILE A 99 -14.96 4.53 -20.63
C ILE A 99 -14.79 4.53 -22.16
N TYR A 100 -13.55 4.69 -22.61
CA TYR A 100 -13.23 4.88 -24.03
C TYR A 100 -12.68 3.61 -24.66
N GLY A 101 -13.23 3.18 -25.79
CA GLY A 101 -12.76 2.02 -26.55
C GLY A 101 -13.90 1.09 -26.96
N TRP A 102 -13.64 -0.12 -27.42
CA TRP A 102 -12.34 -0.78 -27.56
C TRP A 102 -11.45 -0.17 -28.66
N PHE A 103 -10.18 0.09 -28.33
CA PHE A 103 -9.15 0.48 -29.29
C PHE A 103 -8.20 -0.69 -29.56
N THR A 104 -7.71 -0.83 -30.80
CA THR A 104 -6.77 -1.90 -31.14
C THR A 104 -5.33 -1.45 -31.02
N ALA A 105 -4.54 -2.18 -30.24
CA ALA A 105 -3.10 -1.98 -30.15
C ALA A 105 -2.38 -2.39 -31.45
N PRO A 106 -1.24 -1.76 -31.77
CA PRO A 106 -0.51 -2.07 -33.01
C PRO A 106 0.20 -3.42 -32.98
N ASN A 107 0.51 -3.96 -31.80
CA ASN A 107 1.21 -5.24 -31.64
C ASN A 107 0.31 -6.32 -31.03
N PRO A 108 0.65 -7.61 -31.23
CA PRO A 108 0.03 -8.72 -30.51
C PRO A 108 0.12 -8.59 -28.98
N ILE A 109 -0.81 -9.19 -28.24
CA ILE A 109 -0.86 -9.12 -26.77
C ILE A 109 0.46 -9.57 -26.10
N GLU A 110 1.13 -10.57 -26.67
CA GLU A 110 2.39 -11.11 -26.15
C GLU A 110 3.54 -10.10 -26.21
N PHE A 111 3.47 -9.11 -27.09
CA PHE A 111 4.45 -8.03 -27.09
C PHE A 111 4.43 -7.30 -25.74
N TYR A 112 3.23 -7.07 -25.21
CA TYR A 112 3.01 -6.32 -23.98
C TYR A 112 3.13 -7.19 -22.71
N GLY A 113 2.77 -8.47 -22.79
CA GLY A 113 2.70 -9.36 -21.62
C GLY A 113 3.82 -10.39 -21.49
N LYS A 114 4.74 -10.54 -22.45
CA LYS A 114 5.82 -11.54 -22.33
C LYS A 114 6.80 -11.19 -21.20
N ASN A 115 7.03 -12.14 -20.31
CA ASN A 115 8.04 -12.05 -19.25
C ASN A 115 9.48 -12.00 -19.81
N ILE A 116 10.22 -10.98 -19.41
CA ILE A 116 11.62 -10.67 -19.76
C ILE A 116 12.39 -10.41 -18.46
N SER A 117 11.84 -9.53 -17.62
CA SER A 117 12.26 -9.18 -16.27
C SER A 117 11.14 -8.33 -15.66
N GLU A 118 10.99 -8.29 -14.33
CA GLU A 118 9.90 -7.52 -13.71
C GLU A 118 9.85 -6.05 -14.20
N GLU A 119 11.01 -5.41 -14.36
CA GLU A 119 11.13 -4.08 -14.94
C GLU A 119 10.81 -4.05 -16.45
N GLY A 120 11.33 -5.01 -17.22
CA GLY A 120 11.09 -5.12 -18.66
C GLY A 120 9.62 -5.36 -19.03
N ASP A 121 8.92 -6.14 -18.21
CA ASP A 121 7.51 -6.49 -18.38
C ASP A 121 6.65 -5.24 -18.19
N ARG A 122 6.94 -4.48 -17.13
CA ARG A 122 6.28 -3.21 -16.83
C ARG A 122 6.54 -2.15 -17.90
N ILE A 123 7.77 -2.05 -18.41
CA ILE A 123 8.10 -1.10 -19.50
C ILE A 123 7.31 -1.41 -20.77
N ARG A 124 7.16 -2.69 -21.14
CA ARG A 124 6.40 -3.03 -22.35
C ARG A 124 4.91 -2.78 -22.18
N ALA A 125 4.35 -3.12 -21.03
CA ALA A 125 2.96 -2.83 -20.73
C ALA A 125 2.67 -1.31 -20.77
N ALA A 126 3.64 -0.48 -20.39
CA ALA A 126 3.53 0.98 -20.46
C ALA A 126 3.34 1.56 -21.87
N TYR A 127 3.68 0.83 -22.94
CA TYR A 127 3.33 1.27 -24.30
C TYR A 127 1.82 1.39 -24.51
N LEU A 128 1.01 0.68 -23.73
CA LEU A 128 -0.45 0.83 -23.73
C LEU A 128 -0.89 2.19 -23.21
N ILE A 129 -0.13 2.81 -22.29
CA ILE A 129 -0.40 4.18 -21.82
C ILE A 129 -0.28 5.17 -22.98
N ILE A 130 0.80 5.07 -23.75
CA ILE A 130 1.05 5.94 -24.90
C ILE A 130 -0.07 5.78 -25.94
N LEU A 131 -0.47 4.53 -26.23
CA LEU A 131 -1.59 4.24 -27.13
C LEU A 131 -2.89 4.87 -26.62
N SER A 132 -3.24 4.64 -25.35
CA SER A 132 -4.44 5.20 -24.71
C SER A 132 -4.48 6.72 -24.85
N ILE A 133 -3.41 7.40 -24.47
CA ILE A 133 -3.35 8.87 -24.53
C ILE A 133 -3.50 9.38 -25.96
N ASN A 134 -2.83 8.76 -26.93
CA ASN A 134 -2.99 9.12 -28.34
C ASN A 134 -4.45 8.98 -28.81
N LYS A 135 -5.12 7.88 -28.44
CA LYS A 135 -6.54 7.66 -28.79
C LYS A 135 -7.48 8.65 -28.10
N LEU A 136 -7.21 9.02 -26.86
CA LEU A 136 -7.99 10.02 -26.13
C LEU A 136 -7.82 11.42 -26.75
N ILE A 137 -6.61 11.78 -27.19
CA ILE A 137 -6.33 13.03 -27.92
C ILE A 137 -7.08 13.05 -29.26
N GLU A 138 -7.02 11.95 -30.05
CA GLU A 138 -7.78 11.80 -31.30
C GLU A 138 -9.29 12.01 -31.08
N LYS A 139 -9.82 11.51 -29.96
CA LYS A 139 -11.23 11.65 -29.54
C LYS A 139 -11.56 13.01 -28.93
N LYS A 140 -10.59 13.92 -28.79
CA LYS A 140 -10.75 15.25 -28.17
C LYS A 140 -11.35 15.18 -26.76
N VAL A 141 -10.92 14.20 -25.97
CA VAL A 141 -11.34 14.08 -24.57
C VAL A 141 -10.92 15.32 -23.79
N ASP A 142 -11.82 15.79 -22.92
CA ASP A 142 -11.54 16.85 -21.97
C ASP A 142 -10.87 16.26 -20.72
N PHE A 143 -9.55 16.37 -20.68
CA PHE A 143 -8.74 15.82 -19.60
C PHE A 143 -8.94 16.52 -18.24
N SER A 144 -9.50 17.73 -18.22
CA SER A 144 -9.75 18.46 -16.97
C SER A 144 -10.78 17.79 -16.06
N GLN A 145 -11.63 16.92 -16.62
CA GLN A 145 -12.60 16.15 -15.84
C GLN A 145 -11.96 15.06 -14.97
N TYR A 146 -10.69 14.74 -15.21
CA TYR A 146 -9.96 13.66 -14.54
C TYR A 146 -8.76 14.18 -13.72
N ASP A 147 -8.70 15.50 -13.50
CA ASP A 147 -7.72 16.22 -12.67
C ASP A 147 -8.51 17.05 -11.64
N LEU A 148 -9.14 16.37 -10.68
CA LEU A 148 -10.10 17.01 -9.75
C LEU A 148 -9.42 17.92 -8.73
N ASN A 149 -8.10 17.81 -8.57
CA ASN A 149 -7.31 18.67 -7.69
C ASN A 149 -6.58 19.81 -8.44
N GLU A 150 -6.75 19.90 -9.76
CA GLU A 150 -6.20 20.93 -10.65
C GLU A 150 -4.65 21.04 -10.64
N ASP A 151 -3.94 19.94 -10.40
CA ASP A 151 -2.46 19.93 -10.38
C ASP A 151 -1.82 19.61 -11.76
N GLY A 152 -2.67 19.40 -12.77
CA GLY A 152 -2.30 19.04 -14.13
C GLY A 152 -1.91 17.57 -14.29
N VAL A 153 -2.15 16.73 -13.29
CA VAL A 153 -1.95 15.28 -13.31
C VAL A 153 -3.31 14.59 -13.32
N ILE A 154 -3.49 13.64 -14.23
CA ILE A 154 -4.69 12.80 -14.23
C ILE A 154 -4.68 11.91 -12.97
N ASP A 155 -5.76 11.99 -12.19
CA ASP A 155 -5.91 11.36 -10.87
C ASP A 155 -5.68 9.84 -10.92
N GLY A 156 -6.17 9.21 -12.00
CA GLY A 156 -5.84 7.83 -12.33
C GLY A 156 -6.23 7.41 -13.74
N LEU A 157 -5.32 6.67 -14.40
CA LEU A 157 -5.56 6.02 -15.68
C LEU A 157 -5.76 4.51 -15.48
N ILE A 158 -6.90 3.99 -15.92
CA ILE A 158 -7.21 2.56 -15.89
C ILE A 158 -7.25 2.04 -17.33
N ILE A 159 -6.48 1.00 -17.61
CA ILE A 159 -6.46 0.34 -18.91
C ILE A 159 -6.99 -1.08 -18.75
N LEU A 160 -8.15 -1.33 -19.34
CA LEU A 160 -8.74 -2.67 -19.46
C LEU A 160 -8.26 -3.30 -20.77
N TYR A 161 -7.50 -4.39 -20.69
CA TYR A 161 -6.98 -5.09 -21.86
C TYR A 161 -7.76 -6.38 -22.17
N ALA A 162 -7.93 -6.72 -23.45
CA ALA A 162 -8.64 -7.91 -23.88
C ALA A 162 -8.00 -9.20 -23.34
N GLY A 163 -8.83 -10.17 -22.96
CA GLY A 163 -8.38 -11.46 -22.42
C GLY A 163 -8.32 -11.54 -20.90
N LYS A 164 -7.60 -12.57 -20.41
CA LYS A 164 -7.38 -12.84 -18.98
C LYS A 164 -5.96 -12.46 -18.56
N GLY A 165 -5.81 -12.05 -17.31
CA GLY A 165 -4.50 -11.69 -16.75
C GLY A 165 -3.66 -12.93 -16.40
N GLU A 166 -2.34 -12.77 -16.36
CA GLU A 166 -1.39 -13.87 -16.11
C GLU A 166 -1.62 -14.61 -14.77
N HIS A 167 -2.09 -13.89 -13.76
CA HIS A 167 -2.41 -14.40 -12.41
C HIS A 167 -3.52 -15.47 -12.36
N LEU A 168 -4.31 -15.63 -13.43
CA LEU A 168 -5.36 -16.65 -13.53
C LEU A 168 -5.02 -17.67 -14.63
N PRO A 169 -5.61 -18.88 -14.60
CA PRO A 169 -5.54 -19.81 -15.71
C PRO A 169 -6.00 -19.13 -17.01
N ASN A 170 -5.12 -19.09 -18.01
CA ASN A 170 -5.34 -18.37 -19.26
C ASN A 170 -4.68 -19.09 -20.45
N SER A 171 -5.12 -18.77 -21.66
CA SER A 171 -4.64 -19.35 -22.92
C SER A 171 -3.20 -18.99 -23.30
N LEU A 172 -2.66 -17.88 -22.79
CA LEU A 172 -1.36 -17.33 -23.17
C LEU A 172 -0.21 -17.78 -22.25
N GLY A 173 -0.53 -18.29 -21.06
CA GLY A 173 0.44 -18.60 -20.00
C GLY A 173 1.14 -17.33 -19.51
N SER A 174 2.46 -17.42 -19.32
CA SER A 174 3.33 -16.30 -18.89
C SER A 174 3.59 -15.23 -19.98
N ARG A 175 2.69 -15.16 -20.97
CA ARG A 175 2.69 -14.14 -22.03
C ARG A 175 1.45 -13.25 -21.96
N ALA A 176 0.48 -13.59 -21.10
CA ALA A 176 -0.60 -12.68 -20.73
C ALA A 176 -0.02 -11.51 -19.93
N ILE A 177 -0.71 -10.37 -19.94
CA ILE A 177 -0.30 -9.23 -19.12
C ILE A 177 -0.62 -9.56 -17.66
N TRP A 178 0.33 -9.35 -16.75
CA TRP A 178 0.06 -9.39 -15.31
C TRP A 178 -0.68 -8.11 -14.89
N PRO A 179 -1.87 -8.18 -14.25
CA PRO A 179 -2.55 -6.96 -13.79
C PRO A 179 -1.79 -6.29 -12.66
N HIS A 180 -1.69 -4.97 -12.70
CA HIS A 180 -0.97 -4.23 -11.69
C HIS A 180 -1.28 -2.74 -11.73
N PHE A 181 -1.16 -2.11 -10.57
CA PHE A 181 -0.92 -0.69 -10.40
C PHE A 181 0.57 -0.38 -10.47
N ASN A 182 0.92 0.75 -11.08
CA ASN A 182 2.28 1.26 -10.99
C ASN A 182 2.33 2.78 -11.19
N ARG A 183 3.52 3.34 -10.99
CA ARG A 183 3.85 4.74 -11.26
C ARG A 183 4.83 4.87 -12.42
N ILE A 184 4.73 5.95 -13.19
CA ILE A 184 5.63 6.22 -14.32
C ILE A 184 7.10 6.27 -13.86
N LYS A 185 7.37 6.84 -12.68
CA LYS A 185 8.72 6.90 -12.11
C LYS A 185 9.42 5.54 -11.95
N ASN A 186 8.65 4.44 -11.91
CA ASN A 186 9.18 3.08 -11.73
C ASN A 186 9.53 2.41 -13.06
N ILE A 187 9.23 3.03 -14.20
CA ILE A 187 9.42 2.50 -15.56
C ILE A 187 10.03 3.52 -16.52
N SER A 188 10.40 4.69 -16.02
CA SER A 188 10.92 5.83 -16.78
C SER A 188 11.82 6.68 -15.89
N GLU A 189 12.81 7.34 -16.49
CA GLU A 189 13.67 8.32 -15.79
C GLU A 189 12.88 9.56 -15.33
N SER A 190 11.74 9.84 -15.98
CA SER A 190 10.85 10.93 -15.59
C SER A 190 9.83 10.45 -14.55
N ARG A 191 9.52 11.33 -13.58
CA ARG A 191 8.42 11.07 -12.62
C ARG A 191 7.06 10.92 -13.31
N PHE A 192 6.85 11.64 -14.41
CA PHE A 192 5.57 11.71 -15.11
C PHE A 192 5.72 11.41 -16.60
N TYR A 193 4.66 10.89 -17.21
CA TYR A 193 4.50 10.91 -18.66
C TYR A 193 3.76 12.20 -19.05
N TYR A 194 4.39 13.03 -19.88
CA TYR A 194 3.85 14.31 -20.31
C TYR A 194 3.24 14.19 -21.70
N PHE A 195 2.09 14.83 -21.91
CA PHE A 195 1.47 14.94 -23.22
C PHE A 195 0.76 16.28 -23.39
N LYS A 196 0.43 16.63 -24.63
CA LYS A 196 -0.37 17.80 -24.97
C LYS A 196 -1.74 17.36 -25.47
N ASP A 197 -2.79 18.03 -25.02
CA ASP A 197 -4.11 17.86 -25.61
C ASP A 197 -4.26 18.61 -26.95
N HIS A 198 -5.46 18.56 -27.53
CA HIS A 198 -5.79 19.22 -28.80
C HIS A 198 -5.71 20.76 -28.72
N ASN A 199 -5.67 21.34 -27.52
CA ASN A 199 -5.53 22.78 -27.26
C ASN A 199 -4.10 23.17 -26.85
N ASN A 200 -3.13 22.25 -27.00
CA ASN A 200 -1.74 22.39 -26.55
C ASN A 200 -1.54 22.56 -25.03
N LYS A 201 -2.56 22.31 -24.20
CA LYS A 201 -2.39 22.27 -22.74
C LYS A 201 -1.60 21.01 -22.37
N ILE A 202 -0.64 21.16 -21.45
CA ILE A 202 0.20 20.06 -20.98
C ILE A 202 -0.49 19.34 -19.82
N TRP A 203 -0.56 18.03 -19.94
CA TRP A 203 -1.09 17.11 -18.93
C TRP A 203 -0.06 16.06 -18.57
N LYS A 204 -0.24 15.42 -17.40
CA LYS A 204 0.69 14.44 -16.84
C LYS A 204 -0.04 13.17 -16.42
N ILE A 205 0.60 12.02 -16.62
CA ILE A 205 0.23 10.75 -15.95
C ILE A 205 1.31 10.41 -14.94
N ASP A 206 0.92 10.12 -13.70
CA ASP A 206 1.79 9.55 -12.65
C ASP A 206 1.44 8.09 -12.40
N LYS A 207 0.16 7.81 -12.16
CA LYS A 207 -0.36 6.52 -11.71
C LYS A 207 -1.20 5.87 -12.80
N TYR A 208 -1.03 4.58 -12.98
CA TYR A 208 -1.88 3.79 -13.87
C TYR A 208 -2.15 2.40 -13.29
N ALA A 209 -3.24 1.78 -13.72
CA ALA A 209 -3.52 0.37 -13.49
C ALA A 209 -3.84 -0.34 -14.80
N LEU A 210 -3.38 -1.58 -14.92
CA LEU A 210 -3.69 -2.50 -16.01
C LEU A 210 -4.52 -3.65 -15.45
N VAL A 211 -5.69 -3.87 -16.03
CA VAL A 211 -6.65 -4.87 -15.58
C VAL A 211 -7.21 -5.67 -16.77
N PRO A 212 -7.49 -6.97 -16.64
CA PRO A 212 -8.01 -7.76 -17.75
C PRO A 212 -9.48 -7.46 -18.05
N GLN A 213 -9.93 -7.81 -19.25
CA GLN A 213 -11.32 -7.70 -19.69
C GLN A 213 -12.27 -8.46 -18.76
N ASP A 214 -11.93 -9.73 -18.48
CA ASP A 214 -12.70 -10.64 -17.64
C ASP A 214 -12.26 -10.53 -16.16
N ILE A 215 -12.33 -9.32 -15.62
CA ILE A 215 -11.82 -8.97 -14.29
C ILE A 215 -12.73 -9.48 -13.15
N PRO A 216 -12.15 -10.12 -12.12
CA PRO A 216 -12.76 -10.25 -10.80
C PRO A 216 -12.96 -8.88 -10.14
N LEU A 217 -14.15 -8.57 -9.60
CA LEU A 217 -14.43 -7.22 -9.11
C LEU A 217 -13.56 -6.82 -7.91
N ASP A 218 -13.25 -7.76 -7.02
CA ASP A 218 -12.35 -7.54 -5.89
C ASP A 218 -10.92 -7.15 -6.33
N LEU A 219 -10.43 -7.66 -7.46
CA LEU A 219 -9.18 -7.22 -8.08
C LEU A 219 -9.29 -5.77 -8.57
N TYR A 220 -10.41 -5.36 -9.19
CA TYR A 220 -10.58 -3.96 -9.58
C TYR A 220 -10.54 -3.04 -8.35
N ILE A 221 -11.27 -3.41 -7.30
CA ILE A 221 -11.30 -2.69 -6.02
C ILE A 221 -9.90 -2.59 -5.40
N HIS A 222 -9.13 -3.69 -5.44
CA HIS A 222 -7.75 -3.75 -4.97
C HIS A 222 -6.87 -2.71 -5.68
N GLU A 223 -6.95 -2.64 -7.01
CA GLU A 223 -6.18 -1.65 -7.80
C GLU A 223 -6.60 -0.21 -7.48
N ILE A 224 -7.90 0.05 -7.26
CA ILE A 224 -8.37 1.36 -6.77
C ILE A 224 -7.78 1.69 -5.39
N GLY A 225 -7.61 0.69 -4.52
CA GLY A 225 -6.90 0.83 -3.26
C GLY A 225 -5.49 1.40 -3.42
N HIS A 226 -4.74 1.02 -4.46
CA HIS A 226 -3.42 1.59 -4.70
C HIS A 226 -3.46 3.07 -5.12
N PHE A 227 -4.50 3.52 -5.84
CA PHE A 227 -4.68 4.95 -6.14
C PHE A 227 -4.88 5.77 -4.86
N LEU A 228 -5.57 5.20 -3.86
CA LEU A 228 -5.73 5.72 -2.51
C LEU A 228 -4.44 5.68 -1.67
N GLY A 229 -3.37 5.06 -2.17
CA GLY A 229 -2.08 4.95 -1.49
C GLY A 229 -1.98 3.73 -0.56
N LEU A 230 -2.85 2.74 -0.73
CA LEU A 230 -2.77 1.48 0.01
C LEU A 230 -1.72 0.57 -0.61
N SER A 231 -1.01 -0.17 0.24
CA SER A 231 -0.03 -1.18 -0.15
C SER A 231 -0.63 -2.57 -0.23
N ASP A 232 0.00 -3.45 -1.02
CA ASP A 232 -0.23 -4.90 -0.96
C ASP A 232 0.09 -5.46 0.43
N LEU A 233 -0.70 -6.45 0.85
CA LEU A 233 -0.53 -7.17 2.10
C LEU A 233 -0.33 -8.69 1.93
N TYR A 234 -0.12 -9.22 0.73
CA TYR A 234 -0.08 -10.68 0.48
C TYR A 234 1.30 -11.23 0.09
N LYS A 235 2.39 -10.46 0.20
CA LYS A 235 3.73 -10.92 -0.20
C LYS A 235 4.32 -11.92 0.81
N GLY A 236 5.22 -12.79 0.35
CA GLY A 236 6.02 -13.69 1.21
C GLY A 236 5.20 -14.56 2.17
N ASP A 237 5.57 -14.52 3.45
CA ASP A 237 4.91 -15.23 4.56
C ASP A 237 3.87 -14.36 5.29
N SER A 238 3.20 -13.46 4.55
CA SER A 238 2.16 -12.59 5.12
C SER A 238 1.12 -13.36 5.93
N THR A 239 0.78 -12.78 7.07
CA THR A 239 -0.22 -13.29 8.01
C THR A 239 -1.61 -12.71 7.78
N ILE A 240 -1.84 -11.99 6.67
CA ILE A 240 -3.09 -11.27 6.43
C ILE A 240 -4.17 -12.16 5.79
N GLY A 241 -3.81 -12.93 4.76
CA GLY A 241 -4.76 -13.75 4.01
C GLY A 241 -5.99 -12.96 3.55
N TYR A 242 -7.18 -13.54 3.65
CA TYR A 242 -8.42 -12.93 3.19
C TYR A 242 -8.99 -11.81 4.10
N TRP A 243 -8.33 -11.47 5.22
CA TRP A 243 -8.80 -10.44 6.15
C TRP A 243 -8.84 -9.01 5.56
N SER A 244 -8.24 -8.78 4.40
CA SER A 244 -8.27 -7.49 3.71
C SER A 244 -8.40 -7.71 2.21
N VAL A 245 -9.14 -6.83 1.51
CA VAL A 245 -9.10 -6.79 0.03
C VAL A 245 -7.70 -6.46 -0.51
N MET A 246 -6.84 -5.83 0.30
CA MET A 246 -5.43 -5.61 -0.06
C MET A 246 -4.56 -6.86 0.22
N GLY A 247 -5.15 -7.94 0.73
CA GLY A 247 -4.51 -9.23 0.99
C GLY A 247 -4.85 -10.26 -0.10
N ASP A 248 -5.30 -11.46 0.31
CA ASP A 248 -5.75 -12.48 -0.63
C ASP A 248 -7.13 -12.14 -1.23
N LEU A 249 -7.27 -12.35 -2.53
CA LEU A 249 -8.44 -12.05 -3.37
C LEU A 249 -9.10 -13.35 -3.90
N TYR A 250 -10.11 -13.18 -4.76
CA TYR A 250 -10.80 -14.22 -5.54
C TYR A 250 -11.86 -14.97 -4.74
N CYS A 251 -12.60 -14.26 -3.89
CA CYS A 251 -13.68 -14.83 -3.09
C CYS A 251 -15.00 -14.92 -3.87
N GLY A 252 -15.81 -15.94 -3.57
CA GLY A 252 -17.12 -16.17 -4.18
C GLY A 252 -17.14 -17.25 -5.26
N GLU A 253 -18.36 -17.69 -5.60
CA GLU A 253 -18.59 -18.67 -6.67
C GLU A 253 -18.26 -18.08 -8.05
N ILE A 254 -18.79 -16.88 -8.31
CA ILE A 254 -18.23 -16.00 -9.33
C ILE A 254 -16.96 -15.44 -8.72
N ILE A 255 -15.81 -15.75 -9.31
CA ILE A 255 -14.50 -15.39 -8.76
C ILE A 255 -14.43 -13.86 -8.56
N GLY A 256 -14.19 -13.46 -7.31
CA GLY A 256 -14.08 -12.06 -6.90
C GLY A 256 -15.39 -11.29 -6.75
N SER A 257 -16.52 -11.99 -6.69
CA SER A 257 -17.85 -11.38 -6.50
C SER A 257 -18.24 -11.17 -5.03
N LYS A 258 -17.55 -11.82 -4.09
CA LYS A 258 -17.81 -11.67 -2.65
C LYS A 258 -16.70 -10.87 -2.01
N LEU A 259 -17.03 -9.66 -1.57
CA LEU A 259 -16.04 -8.65 -1.20
C LEU A 259 -15.68 -8.73 0.29
N ASN A 260 -14.41 -8.47 0.60
CA ASN A 260 -13.90 -8.35 1.97
C ASN A 260 -13.58 -6.88 2.28
N SER A 261 -13.72 -6.49 3.55
CA SER A 261 -13.43 -5.14 4.04
C SER A 261 -11.96 -4.74 3.82
N LEU A 262 -11.68 -3.43 3.79
CA LEU A 262 -10.34 -2.93 4.07
C LEU A 262 -10.02 -3.30 5.52
N GLY A 263 -8.96 -4.06 5.76
CA GLY A 263 -8.56 -4.42 7.12
C GLY A 263 -8.22 -3.19 7.97
N GLY A 264 -8.21 -3.35 9.29
CA GLY A 264 -8.01 -2.27 10.26
C GLY A 264 -6.76 -1.42 10.01
N TYR A 265 -5.67 -2.02 9.50
CA TYR A 265 -4.46 -1.28 9.12
C TYR A 265 -4.72 -0.21 8.05
N HIS A 266 -5.34 -0.58 6.93
CA HIS A 266 -5.59 0.37 5.85
C HIS A 266 -6.70 1.36 6.19
N ARG A 267 -7.73 0.93 6.95
CA ARG A 267 -8.74 1.87 7.46
C ARG A 267 -8.15 2.89 8.43
N TYR A 268 -7.24 2.47 9.32
CA TYR A 268 -6.48 3.38 10.17
C TYR A 268 -5.69 4.39 9.34
N ASN A 269 -4.94 3.90 8.34
CA ASN A 269 -4.14 4.76 7.47
C ASN A 269 -5.00 5.75 6.71
N LEU A 270 -6.11 5.32 6.09
CA LEU A 270 -7.02 6.21 5.36
C LEU A 270 -7.70 7.23 6.26
N GLN A 271 -8.13 6.81 7.46
CA GLN A 271 -8.75 7.69 8.44
C GLN A 271 -7.78 8.76 8.96
N THR A 272 -6.47 8.47 8.99
CA THR A 272 -5.44 9.37 9.54
C THR A 272 -4.60 10.09 8.47
N LYS A 273 -4.66 9.64 7.21
CA LYS A 273 -3.92 10.18 6.05
C LYS A 273 -4.04 11.71 5.90
N TYR A 274 -5.13 12.27 6.39
CA TYR A 274 -5.52 13.66 6.17
C TYR A 274 -5.83 14.42 7.46
N ASN A 275 -5.31 13.98 8.62
CA ASN A 275 -5.54 14.70 9.89
C ASN A 275 -5.12 16.18 9.83
N ASP A 276 -4.27 16.58 8.88
CA ASP A 276 -3.86 17.97 8.64
C ASP A 276 -4.65 18.70 7.53
N LYS A 277 -5.47 18.02 6.72
CA LYS A 277 -6.15 18.60 5.54
C LYS A 277 -7.62 19.00 5.76
N ASN A 278 -8.17 18.78 6.96
CA ASN A 278 -9.60 19.01 7.29
C ASN A 278 -10.58 18.33 6.29
N THR A 279 -10.14 17.32 5.55
CA THR A 279 -11.00 16.53 4.66
C THR A 279 -11.79 15.52 5.50
N PRO A 280 -13.13 15.53 5.43
CA PRO A 280 -13.95 14.53 6.10
C PRO A 280 -13.57 13.12 5.64
N ALA A 281 -13.37 12.21 6.58
CA ALA A 281 -13.05 10.83 6.30
C ALA A 281 -13.78 9.95 7.32
N PHE A 282 -14.48 8.91 6.86
CA PHE A 282 -15.17 7.95 7.74
C PHE A 282 -14.86 6.50 7.35
N TRP A 283 -13.57 6.16 7.34
CA TRP A 283 -13.08 4.80 7.12
C TRP A 283 -13.15 3.96 8.40
N ALA A 284 -12.93 4.58 9.57
CA ALA A 284 -13.04 3.95 10.88
C ALA A 284 -13.34 4.97 11.99
N GLN A 285 -14.02 4.52 13.05
CA GLN A 285 -14.17 5.26 14.30
C GLN A 285 -13.14 4.71 15.30
N ILE A 286 -12.06 5.48 15.49
CA ILE A 286 -10.84 5.00 16.16
C ILE A 286 -10.81 5.48 17.61
N LYS A 287 -10.63 4.54 18.54
CA LYS A 287 -10.19 4.85 19.92
C LYS A 287 -8.69 4.66 20.05
N ASN A 288 -7.98 5.77 20.30
CA ASN A 288 -6.54 5.76 20.51
C ASN A 288 -6.21 5.72 22.00
N TYR A 289 -5.31 4.82 22.38
CA TYR A 289 -4.80 4.70 23.74
C TYR A 289 -3.28 4.58 23.76
N ASP A 290 -2.66 5.22 24.76
CA ASP A 290 -1.31 4.89 25.19
C ASP A 290 -1.35 3.91 26.38
N LEU A 291 -0.23 3.24 26.66
CA LEU A 291 -0.17 2.27 27.76
C LEU A 291 -0.37 2.89 29.14
N ASN A 292 -0.06 4.17 29.33
CA ASN A 292 -0.27 4.84 30.62
C ASN A 292 -1.76 5.08 30.89
N GLN A 293 -2.56 5.30 29.83
CA GLN A 293 -4.03 5.41 29.90
C GLN A 293 -4.75 4.08 30.16
N ILE A 294 -4.03 2.96 30.04
CA ILE A 294 -4.50 1.60 30.35
C ILE A 294 -4.13 1.20 31.80
N LYS A 295 -3.19 1.91 32.45
CA LYS A 295 -2.73 1.58 33.81
C LYS A 295 -3.72 2.02 34.89
N LYS A 296 -3.88 1.15 35.89
CA LYS A 296 -4.76 1.18 37.08
C LYS A 296 -6.21 0.73 36.82
N GLY A 297 -6.42 -0.60 36.96
CA GLY A 297 -7.75 -1.23 37.02
C GLY A 297 -8.18 -2.00 35.77
N GLY A 298 -7.45 -1.85 34.66
CA GLY A 298 -7.89 -2.34 33.35
C GLY A 298 -8.92 -1.39 32.73
N ARG A 299 -9.03 -1.41 31.40
CA ARG A 299 -9.92 -0.56 30.63
C ARG A 299 -11.01 -1.42 29.98
N PHE A 300 -12.26 -1.11 30.31
CA PHE A 300 -13.44 -1.75 29.75
C PHE A 300 -13.84 -1.01 28.47
N LEU A 301 -13.91 -1.73 27.35
CA LEU A 301 -14.20 -1.17 26.04
C LEU A 301 -15.33 -1.95 25.36
N LYS A 302 -16.12 -1.25 24.54
CA LYS A 302 -17.08 -1.84 23.62
C LYS A 302 -16.61 -1.52 22.20
N LEU A 303 -16.52 -2.53 21.36
CA LEU A 303 -16.05 -2.43 19.98
C LEU A 303 -17.10 -3.06 19.08
N TYR A 304 -17.58 -2.33 18.07
CA TYR A 304 -18.51 -2.87 17.09
C TYR A 304 -17.75 -3.53 15.92
N THR A 305 -18.47 -4.29 15.09
CA THR A 305 -17.89 -4.84 13.86
C THR A 305 -17.22 -3.74 13.04
N ILE A 306 -16.13 -4.08 12.34
CA ILE A 306 -15.38 -3.10 11.54
C ILE A 306 -16.31 -2.36 10.55
N ASN A 307 -17.34 -3.04 10.02
CA ASN A 307 -18.29 -2.48 9.06
C ASN A 307 -19.33 -1.55 9.70
N ASN A 308 -19.58 -1.65 11.01
CA ASN A 308 -20.40 -0.68 11.72
C ASN A 308 -19.59 0.57 12.06
N LYS A 309 -19.88 1.67 11.39
CA LYS A 309 -19.11 2.92 11.52
C LYS A 309 -19.85 4.05 12.21
N ASN A 310 -21.02 3.74 12.78
CA ASN A 310 -21.75 4.68 13.63
C ASN A 310 -21.17 4.70 15.05
N PHE A 311 -20.37 3.69 15.40
CA PHE A 311 -19.77 3.50 16.70
C PHE A 311 -18.30 3.13 16.57
N ASP A 312 -17.59 3.15 17.69
CA ASP A 312 -16.20 2.74 17.79
C ASP A 312 -16.00 1.32 17.24
N ASN A 313 -15.16 1.20 16.22
CA ASN A 313 -14.98 -0.05 15.46
C ASN A 313 -13.51 -0.40 15.21
N LEU A 314 -12.59 0.46 15.67
CA LEU A 314 -11.17 0.19 15.69
C LEU A 314 -10.54 0.75 16.96
N ILE A 315 -9.74 -0.05 17.66
CA ILE A 315 -8.94 0.44 18.80
C ILE A 315 -7.48 0.42 18.39
N LYS A 316 -6.77 1.53 18.62
CA LYS A 316 -5.31 1.61 18.50
C LYS A 316 -4.69 1.70 19.89
N ILE A 317 -3.68 0.88 20.16
CA ILE A 317 -2.88 0.93 21.38
C ILE A 317 -1.42 1.12 21.00
N ASP A 318 -0.85 2.27 21.38
CA ASP A 318 0.58 2.53 21.21
C ASP A 318 1.40 1.62 22.14
N LEU A 319 2.37 0.91 21.57
CA LEU A 319 3.33 0.09 22.30
C LEU A 319 4.63 0.88 22.52
N PRO A 320 5.54 0.43 23.40
CA PRO A 320 6.82 1.10 23.57
C PRO A 320 7.58 1.06 22.24
N GLY A 321 8.13 2.19 21.81
CA GLY A 321 8.89 2.26 20.57
C GLY A 321 10.08 1.30 20.56
N LYS A 322 10.49 0.87 19.37
CA LYS A 322 11.65 0.00 19.16
C LYS A 322 12.89 0.85 18.93
N ARG A 323 13.90 0.66 19.77
CA ARG A 323 15.18 1.35 19.63
C ARG A 323 16.03 0.69 18.55
N ILE A 324 16.67 1.49 17.71
CA ILE A 324 17.74 1.02 16.83
C ILE A 324 19.04 0.98 17.64
N GLU A 325 19.66 -0.19 17.77
CA GLU A 325 20.97 -0.33 18.42
C GLU A 325 22.09 0.12 17.49
N LEU A 326 22.91 1.06 17.94
CA LEU A 326 24.09 1.55 17.22
C LEU A 326 25.37 1.00 17.84
N PRO A 327 26.37 0.57 17.04
CA PRO A 327 27.58 -0.11 17.54
C PRO A 327 28.45 0.69 18.53
N SER A 328 28.48 2.02 18.45
CA SER A 328 29.05 2.95 19.45
C SER A 328 29.03 4.41 18.95
N ASN A 329 28.84 5.33 19.91
CA ASN A 329 28.86 6.80 19.89
C ASN A 329 28.88 7.59 18.57
N GLY A 330 27.81 8.38 18.38
CA GLY A 330 27.91 9.77 17.93
C GLY A 330 26.89 10.61 18.69
N ARG A 331 27.30 11.73 19.30
CA ARG A 331 26.37 12.68 19.94
C ARG A 331 25.70 13.64 18.93
N ASP A 332 25.99 13.48 17.64
CA ASP A 332 25.46 14.31 16.56
C ASP A 332 25.31 13.46 15.29
N LEU A 333 24.19 12.77 15.18
CA LEU A 333 23.85 11.92 14.03
C LEU A 333 22.72 12.57 13.23
N TYR A 334 22.65 12.30 11.94
CA TYR A 334 21.48 12.62 11.12
C TYR A 334 20.82 11.34 10.66
N TYR A 335 19.60 11.11 11.14
CA TYR A 335 18.79 9.93 10.89
C TYR A 335 17.78 10.16 9.77
N THR A 336 17.50 9.11 9.00
CA THR A 336 16.35 9.04 8.09
C THR A 336 15.81 7.62 8.02
N ASP A 337 14.49 7.47 8.00
CA ASP A 337 13.78 6.23 7.72
C ASP A 337 13.27 6.16 6.26
N ASN A 338 13.24 7.30 5.55
CA ASN A 338 12.84 7.44 4.14
C ASN A 338 14.04 7.60 3.18
N TYR A 339 15.09 6.83 3.41
CA TYR A 339 16.37 6.93 2.71
C TYR A 339 16.31 6.52 1.22
N LEU A 340 15.20 5.95 0.75
CA LEU A 340 14.93 5.64 -0.67
C LEU A 340 14.45 6.84 -1.48
N SER A 341 14.00 7.92 -0.83
CA SER A 341 13.61 9.13 -1.54
C SER A 341 14.84 9.88 -2.06
N SER A 342 14.88 10.14 -3.36
CA SER A 342 15.89 11.02 -3.98
C SER A 342 15.89 12.43 -3.40
N ASP A 343 14.79 12.82 -2.75
CA ASP A 343 14.64 14.14 -2.15
C ASP A 343 15.36 14.23 -0.80
N ASN A 344 15.73 13.11 -0.17
CA ASN A 344 16.42 13.13 1.12
C ASN A 344 17.88 13.54 0.96
N ASN A 345 18.25 14.69 1.54
CA ASN A 345 19.59 15.24 1.38
C ASN A 345 20.04 16.14 2.55
N ILE A 346 21.36 16.32 2.65
CA ILE A 346 22.02 17.36 3.45
C ILE A 346 22.77 18.28 2.48
N LYS A 347 22.54 19.60 2.57
CA LYS A 347 23.11 20.62 1.68
C LYS A 347 23.84 21.72 2.44
N PHE A 348 25.04 22.07 1.98
CA PHE A 348 25.85 23.14 2.58
C PHE A 348 26.82 23.75 1.57
N SER A 349 27.31 24.95 1.87
CA SER A 349 28.35 25.62 1.09
C SER A 349 29.66 25.69 1.86
N VAL A 350 30.77 25.55 1.14
CA VAL A 350 32.12 25.57 1.72
C VAL A 350 33.11 26.23 0.74
N PHE A 351 34.08 26.98 1.27
CA PHE A 351 35.21 27.47 0.50
C PHE A 351 36.35 26.45 0.53
N LEU A 352 36.95 26.18 -0.63
CA LEU A 352 38.09 25.28 -0.76
C LEU A 352 39.36 26.09 -1.06
N PRO A 353 40.37 26.09 -0.16
CA PRO A 353 41.67 26.70 -0.41
C PRO A 353 42.37 26.18 -1.68
N LYS A 354 43.24 27.03 -2.24
CA LYS A 354 44.13 26.66 -3.35
C LYS A 354 45.34 25.89 -2.82
N ASN A 355 45.90 25.02 -3.65
CA ASN A 355 47.13 24.27 -3.38
C ASN A 355 47.08 23.39 -2.11
N THR A 356 45.89 22.90 -1.76
CA THR A 356 45.67 21.96 -0.63
C THR A 356 44.95 20.72 -1.15
N ASP A 357 45.08 19.60 -0.44
CA ASP A 357 44.29 18.40 -0.69
C ASP A 357 42.91 18.53 -0.04
N ASN A 358 41.89 18.81 -0.85
CA ASN A 358 40.52 19.04 -0.42
C ASN A 358 39.71 17.74 -0.49
N ILE A 359 39.23 17.28 0.67
CA ILE A 359 38.54 16.00 0.82
C ILE A 359 37.26 16.15 1.64
N LEU A 360 36.17 15.57 1.15
CA LEU A 360 34.93 15.35 1.91
C LEU A 360 34.95 13.96 2.55
N LYS A 361 34.65 13.88 3.85
CA LYS A 361 34.54 12.61 4.61
C LYS A 361 33.25 12.56 5.40
N PHE A 362 32.63 11.38 5.46
CA PHE A 362 31.53 11.09 6.39
C PHE A 362 31.37 9.58 6.58
N ASP A 363 30.73 9.19 7.67
CA ASP A 363 30.39 7.80 7.95
C ASP A 363 28.91 7.55 7.68
N LEU A 364 28.61 6.45 7.00
CA LEU A 364 27.25 5.95 6.82
C LEU A 364 26.99 4.72 7.67
N TRP A 365 25.77 4.59 8.17
CA TRP A 365 25.29 3.38 8.80
C TRP A 365 23.91 3.04 8.24
N PHE A 366 23.67 1.76 7.96
CA PHE A 366 22.37 1.27 7.48
C PHE A 366 21.87 0.14 8.37
N ASN A 367 20.58 0.21 8.71
CA ASN A 367 19.89 -0.87 9.37
C ASN A 367 19.55 -2.01 8.40
N SER A 368 19.55 -1.77 7.09
CA SER A 368 19.34 -2.78 6.04
C SER A 368 20.66 -3.14 5.34
N GLU A 369 20.64 -4.15 4.46
CA GLU A 369 21.78 -4.42 3.57
C GLU A 369 21.92 -3.28 2.55
N PRO A 370 23.09 -2.61 2.45
CA PRO A 370 23.26 -1.45 1.57
C PRO A 370 23.54 -1.82 0.11
N ASP A 371 23.17 -0.94 -0.82
CA ASP A 371 23.40 -1.11 -2.27
C ASP A 371 24.88 -0.93 -2.61
N LYS A 372 25.35 -1.53 -3.70
CA LYS A 372 26.67 -1.23 -4.28
C LYS A 372 26.85 0.26 -4.62
N LYS A 373 25.76 1.01 -4.85
CA LYS A 373 25.73 2.44 -5.20
C LYS A 373 25.35 3.36 -4.02
N MET A 374 25.83 3.06 -2.80
CA MET A 374 25.54 3.83 -1.58
C MET A 374 26.08 5.27 -1.60
N GLY A 375 25.36 6.19 -0.95
CA GLY A 375 25.81 7.56 -0.66
C GLY A 375 26.18 8.37 -1.91
N LYS A 376 25.24 9.12 -2.47
CA LYS A 376 25.49 10.02 -3.61
C LYS A 376 25.90 11.39 -3.12
N VAL A 377 27.09 11.83 -3.51
CA VAL A 377 27.54 13.22 -3.30
C VAL A 377 27.46 13.95 -4.62
N HIS A 378 26.66 15.01 -4.65
CA HIS A 378 26.60 15.94 -5.75
C HIS A 378 27.27 17.26 -5.35
N VAL A 379 28.01 17.86 -6.27
CA VAL A 379 28.67 19.16 -6.08
C VAL A 379 28.36 20.09 -7.23
N ARG A 380 28.22 21.38 -6.95
CA ARG A 380 28.18 22.43 -7.97
C ARG A 380 28.91 23.68 -7.50
N ARG A 381 29.36 24.52 -8.43
CA ARG A 381 29.89 25.84 -8.06
C ARG A 381 28.74 26.76 -7.65
N ARG A 382 29.03 27.72 -6.77
CA ARG A 382 28.02 28.70 -6.34
C ARG A 382 27.50 29.50 -7.54
N GLY A 383 26.20 29.41 -7.81
CA GLY A 383 25.54 30.11 -8.92
C GLY A 383 25.40 29.30 -10.21
N GLU A 384 25.88 28.05 -10.25
CA GLU A 384 25.63 27.13 -11.36
C GLU A 384 24.34 26.31 -11.13
N ASP A 385 23.66 25.93 -12.22
CA ASP A 385 22.43 25.12 -12.15
C ASP A 385 22.71 23.61 -12.15
N ARG A 386 23.87 23.18 -12.67
CA ARG A 386 24.19 21.77 -12.90
C ARG A 386 24.93 21.15 -11.72
N TRP A 387 24.44 19.99 -11.26
CA TRP A 387 25.10 19.15 -10.25
C TRP A 387 26.01 18.10 -10.88
N PHE A 388 27.21 17.92 -10.33
CA PHE A 388 28.18 16.89 -10.69
C PHE A 388 28.21 15.78 -9.63
N LEU A 389 28.06 14.52 -10.04
CA LEU A 389 28.15 13.37 -9.14
C LEU A 389 29.61 13.00 -8.89
N LEU A 390 30.01 12.92 -7.62
CA LEU A 390 31.34 12.47 -7.22
C LEU A 390 31.40 10.95 -7.03
N LYS A 391 32.58 10.38 -7.28
CA LYS A 391 32.87 8.96 -7.01
C LYS A 391 33.51 8.82 -5.63
N ASN A 392 32.99 7.88 -4.86
CA ASN A 392 33.56 7.48 -3.58
C ASN A 392 34.91 6.74 -3.80
N LYS A 393 35.91 7.03 -2.96
CA LYS A 393 37.22 6.37 -2.95
C LYS A 393 37.26 5.08 -2.10
N THR A 394 36.28 4.83 -1.24
CA THR A 394 36.27 3.65 -0.35
C THR A 394 35.98 2.36 -1.12
N SER A 395 36.86 1.36 -0.97
CA SER A 395 36.77 0.04 -1.63
C SER A 395 36.37 -1.13 -0.71
N LYS A 396 36.03 -0.86 0.56
CA LYS A 396 35.72 -1.90 1.55
C LYS A 396 34.39 -2.60 1.28
N LYS A 397 34.34 -3.90 1.58
CA LYS A 397 33.09 -4.67 1.62
C LYS A 397 32.20 -4.10 2.72
N VAL A 398 30.96 -3.82 2.36
CA VAL A 398 30.01 -3.12 3.22
C VAL A 398 29.02 -4.10 3.81
N ARG A 399 28.69 -3.94 5.10
CA ARG A 399 27.75 -4.80 5.84
C ARG A 399 26.71 -3.96 6.57
N ARG A 400 25.52 -4.54 6.70
CA ARG A 400 24.46 -4.03 7.57
C ARG A 400 24.99 -3.85 8.99
N GLY A 401 24.59 -2.77 9.66
CA GLY A 401 24.87 -2.56 11.08
C GLY A 401 26.29 -2.10 11.40
N GLU A 402 27.15 -1.91 10.40
CA GLU A 402 28.52 -1.39 10.56
C GLU A 402 28.60 0.06 10.05
N TRP A 403 29.49 0.87 10.64
CA TRP A 403 29.80 2.20 10.13
C TRP A 403 30.72 2.10 8.90
N ILE A 404 30.39 2.88 7.87
CA ILE A 404 30.98 2.82 6.55
C ILE A 404 31.62 4.18 6.27
N PRO A 405 32.96 4.29 6.34
CA PRO A 405 33.64 5.55 6.05
C PRO A 405 33.64 5.80 4.53
N LEU A 406 33.14 6.95 4.11
CA LEU A 406 33.15 7.40 2.72
C LEU A 406 34.07 8.60 2.56
N GLU A 407 34.76 8.64 1.42
CA GLU A 407 35.72 9.69 1.09
C GLU A 407 35.57 10.13 -0.37
N PHE A 408 35.52 11.45 -0.60
CA PHE A 408 35.33 12.03 -1.93
C PHE A 408 36.36 13.13 -2.18
N ASP A 409 36.93 13.12 -3.38
CA ASP A 409 37.89 14.11 -3.86
C ASP A 409 37.19 15.41 -4.28
N LEU A 410 37.69 16.55 -3.80
CA LEU A 410 37.20 17.88 -4.16
C LEU A 410 38.26 18.73 -4.87
N ASN A 411 39.43 18.18 -5.21
CA ASN A 411 40.58 18.93 -5.70
C ASN A 411 40.33 19.66 -7.02
N GLN A 412 39.39 19.17 -7.84
CA GLN A 412 38.97 19.83 -9.08
C GLN A 412 38.30 21.21 -8.86
N PHE A 413 37.93 21.53 -7.62
CA PHE A 413 37.27 22.78 -7.23
C PHE A 413 38.16 23.68 -6.34
N ASN A 414 39.47 23.44 -6.33
CA ASN A 414 40.41 24.21 -5.50
C ASN A 414 40.37 25.71 -5.81
N GLY A 415 40.24 26.53 -4.76
CA GLY A 415 40.13 27.98 -4.84
C GLY A 415 38.72 28.53 -5.04
N GLU A 416 37.69 27.68 -5.00
CA GLU A 416 36.30 28.05 -5.26
C GLU A 416 35.40 27.93 -4.03
N ILE A 417 34.23 28.57 -4.08
CA ILE A 417 33.11 28.29 -3.18
C ILE A 417 32.16 27.34 -3.89
N ILE A 418 31.94 26.17 -3.29
CA ILE A 418 31.06 25.14 -3.82
C ILE A 418 29.86 24.90 -2.91
N GLU A 419 28.80 24.35 -3.48
CA GLU A 419 27.67 23.76 -2.76
C GLU A 419 27.75 22.23 -2.88
N ILE A 420 27.59 21.54 -1.76
CA ILE A 420 27.64 20.09 -1.65
C ILE A 420 26.26 19.59 -1.22
N MET A 421 25.75 18.57 -1.91
CA MET A 421 24.53 17.84 -1.57
C MET A 421 24.85 16.37 -1.35
N VAL A 422 24.65 15.90 -0.11
CA VAL A 422 24.79 14.48 0.26
C VAL A 422 23.41 13.85 0.31
N SER A 423 23.19 12.82 -0.51
CA SER A 423 21.95 12.03 -0.57
C SER A 423 22.24 10.56 -0.31
N LEU A 424 21.26 9.85 0.23
CA LEU A 424 21.35 8.40 0.41
C LEU A 424 20.56 7.69 -0.68
N ILE A 425 21.12 6.59 -1.16
CA ILE A 425 20.37 5.58 -1.91
C ILE A 425 20.73 4.24 -1.30
N PRO A 426 19.85 3.67 -0.48
CA PRO A 426 19.98 2.29 -0.07
C PRO A 426 19.50 1.34 -1.15
N TYR A 427 19.74 0.07 -0.90
CA TYR A 427 19.19 -1.01 -1.70
C TYR A 427 17.70 -1.13 -1.43
N ASP A 428 16.94 -1.43 -2.48
CA ASP A 428 15.49 -1.55 -2.52
C ASP A 428 14.94 -2.84 -1.90
N LYS A 429 15.79 -3.65 -1.23
CA LYS A 429 15.32 -4.86 -0.58
C LYS A 429 14.59 -4.57 0.73
N GLU A 430 13.41 -5.18 0.81
CA GLU A 430 12.59 -5.39 2.00
C GLU A 430 13.44 -5.65 3.25
N GLY A 431 13.27 -4.81 4.29
CA GLY A 431 14.04 -4.95 5.52
C GLY A 431 13.83 -3.84 6.56
N PRO A 432 14.60 -3.86 7.66
CA PRO A 432 14.46 -2.89 8.72
C PRO A 432 14.96 -1.50 8.28
N LYS A 433 14.18 -0.47 8.64
CA LYS A 433 14.41 0.93 8.28
C LYS A 433 15.50 1.57 9.11
N GLY A 434 16.10 2.59 8.53
CA GLY A 434 16.97 3.52 9.22
C GLY A 434 18.35 3.60 8.59
N ALA A 435 18.78 4.82 8.34
CA ALA A 435 20.16 5.13 8.00
C ALA A 435 20.63 6.34 8.83
N TYR A 436 21.92 6.37 9.14
CA TYR A 436 22.55 7.48 9.83
C TYR A 436 23.73 8.02 9.01
N ILE A 437 23.88 9.34 9.04
CA ILE A 437 25.10 10.05 8.64
C ILE A 437 25.77 10.57 9.91
N SER A 438 27.09 10.39 10.00
CA SER A 438 27.93 10.93 11.06
C SER A 438 29.24 11.49 10.50
N ASN A 439 29.95 12.26 11.31
CA ASN A 439 31.31 12.74 11.03
C ASN A 439 31.48 13.45 9.67
N LEU A 440 30.44 14.12 9.19
CA LEU A 440 30.45 14.86 7.92
C LEU A 440 31.36 16.08 8.03
N THR A 441 32.48 16.03 7.33
CA THR A 441 33.56 17.02 7.39
C THR A 441 34.15 17.29 6.00
N VAL A 442 34.57 18.54 5.78
CA VAL A 442 35.42 18.92 4.65
C VAL A 442 36.76 19.36 5.19
N MET A 443 37.83 18.73 4.73
CA MET A 443 39.20 19.04 5.14
C MET A 443 40.03 19.56 3.96
N SER A 444 40.91 20.52 4.24
CA SER A 444 42.05 20.89 3.39
C SER A 444 43.31 20.50 4.14
N ASP A 445 43.99 19.46 3.67
CA ASP A 445 45.10 18.84 4.38
C ASP A 445 44.69 18.45 5.81
N THR A 446 45.06 19.26 6.81
CA THR A 446 44.75 19.06 8.24
C THR A 446 43.70 20.04 8.79
N VAL A 447 43.29 21.04 8.01
CA VAL A 447 42.35 22.08 8.42
C VAL A 447 40.92 21.65 8.09
N LYS A 448 40.02 21.69 9.08
CA LYS A 448 38.57 21.46 8.85
C LYS A 448 37.90 22.75 8.39
N ASN A 449 37.51 22.81 7.12
CA ASN A 449 36.71 23.91 6.57
C ASN A 449 35.22 23.78 6.87
N PHE A 450 34.76 22.55 7.13
CA PHE A 450 33.40 22.26 7.55
C PHE A 450 33.40 21.07 8.52
N ASP A 451 32.61 21.16 9.59
CA ASP A 451 32.38 20.06 10.52
C ASP A 451 30.94 20.09 11.02
N MET A 452 30.15 19.08 10.66
CA MET A 452 28.74 18.99 11.01
C MET A 452 28.49 19.12 12.53
N LYS A 453 29.46 18.75 13.39
CA LYS A 453 29.33 18.84 14.86
C LYS A 453 29.46 20.26 15.41
N THR A 454 30.33 21.08 14.83
CA THR A 454 30.71 22.38 15.40
C THR A 454 30.18 23.58 14.62
N THR A 455 29.70 23.38 13.38
CA THR A 455 29.43 24.48 12.45
C THR A 455 28.08 25.19 12.67
N GLY A 456 27.33 24.89 13.74
CA GLY A 456 26.14 25.65 14.17
C GLY A 456 25.15 26.00 13.06
N LYS A 457 24.28 25.06 12.66
CA LYS A 457 23.17 25.25 11.69
C LYS A 457 23.52 25.82 10.29
N LYS A 458 24.78 25.90 9.86
CA LYS A 458 25.15 26.34 8.48
C LYS A 458 24.95 25.28 7.39
N PHE A 459 23.87 24.50 7.47
CA PHE A 459 23.47 23.55 6.45
C PHE A 459 21.97 23.32 6.52
N THR A 460 21.39 22.85 5.42
CA THR A 460 19.99 22.46 5.34
C THR A 460 19.89 20.96 5.17
N HIS A 461 18.81 20.37 5.66
CA HIS A 461 18.51 18.97 5.44
C HIS A 461 17.05 18.78 5.05
N HIS A 462 16.78 17.84 4.15
CA HIS A 462 15.45 17.42 3.76
C HIS A 462 15.33 15.91 4.01
N GLY A 463 14.29 15.48 4.71
CA GLY A 463 14.06 14.08 5.05
C GLY A 463 14.98 13.47 6.13
N PHE A 464 15.97 14.22 6.62
CA PHE A 464 16.76 13.85 7.80
C PHE A 464 16.27 14.56 9.07
N ILE A 465 16.51 13.94 10.23
CA ILE A 465 16.38 14.55 11.55
C ILE A 465 17.69 14.42 12.33
N HIS A 466 18.03 15.43 13.13
CA HIS A 466 19.13 15.32 14.09
C HIS A 466 18.75 14.30 15.18
N SER A 467 19.68 13.43 15.54
CA SER A 467 19.47 12.31 16.46
C SER A 467 20.70 12.07 17.34
N PHE A 468 20.45 11.61 18.57
CA PHE A 468 21.47 11.19 19.52
C PHE A 468 21.64 9.65 19.56
N GLY A 469 21.09 8.92 18.58
CA GLY A 469 21.14 7.45 18.54
C GLY A 469 20.06 6.78 19.39
N ASP A 470 18.97 7.48 19.66
CA ASP A 470 17.84 7.07 20.48
C ASP A 470 16.51 7.09 19.70
N VAL A 471 16.55 7.08 18.36
CA VAL A 471 15.33 7.05 17.56
C VAL A 471 14.50 5.82 17.92
N LEU A 472 13.28 6.09 18.37
CA LEU A 472 12.27 5.09 18.70
C LEU A 472 11.31 4.96 17.52
N LEU A 473 11.42 3.83 16.81
CA LEU A 473 10.48 3.50 15.75
C LEU A 473 9.17 3.02 16.35
N LYS A 474 8.05 3.50 15.80
CA LYS A 474 6.73 3.29 16.39
C LYS A 474 6.32 1.83 16.27
N ARG A 475 5.67 1.35 17.33
CA ARG A 475 4.96 0.08 17.35
C ARG A 475 3.60 0.29 17.96
N TYR A 476 2.59 -0.36 17.42
CA TYR A 476 1.25 -0.30 17.96
C TYR A 476 0.48 -1.55 17.56
N ILE A 477 -0.62 -1.81 18.26
CA ILE A 477 -1.61 -2.76 17.79
C ILE A 477 -2.87 -2.04 17.35
N LEU A 478 -3.56 -2.61 16.38
CA LEU A 478 -4.94 -2.30 16.06
C LEU A 478 -5.79 -3.52 16.42
N ILE A 479 -6.93 -3.27 17.04
CA ILE A 479 -7.88 -4.30 17.43
C ILE A 479 -9.18 -4.01 16.69
N GLU A 480 -9.64 -4.98 15.90
CA GLU A 480 -10.92 -4.93 15.20
C GLU A 480 -11.78 -6.15 15.56
N TYR A 481 -13.08 -6.03 15.34
CA TYR A 481 -14.01 -7.15 15.43
C TYR A 481 -14.56 -7.48 14.05
N ARG A 482 -14.43 -8.73 13.62
CA ARG A 482 -14.88 -9.21 12.31
C ARG A 482 -16.02 -10.18 12.46
N ASN A 483 -17.07 -9.97 11.68
CA ASN A 483 -18.19 -10.88 11.61
C ASN A 483 -18.60 -11.06 10.14
N PRO A 484 -18.26 -12.19 9.51
CA PRO A 484 -18.52 -12.43 8.09
C PRO A 484 -19.98 -12.79 7.79
N VAL A 485 -20.84 -12.84 8.81
CA VAL A 485 -22.30 -13.02 8.68
C VAL A 485 -22.98 -11.69 8.30
N ASP A 486 -22.27 -10.57 8.43
CA ASP A 486 -22.70 -9.29 7.86
C ASP A 486 -22.75 -9.42 6.32
N LYS A 487 -23.93 -9.23 5.73
CA LYS A 487 -24.21 -9.62 4.33
C LYS A 487 -23.75 -8.60 3.29
N ASP A 488 -23.33 -7.42 3.73
CA ASP A 488 -22.93 -6.35 2.81
C ASP A 488 -21.44 -6.47 2.45
N ILE A 489 -20.55 -6.46 3.44
CA ILE A 489 -19.10 -6.61 3.28
C ILE A 489 -18.60 -7.68 4.26
N ASP A 490 -17.58 -8.46 3.84
CA ASP A 490 -17.00 -9.63 4.53
C ASP A 490 -17.67 -10.98 4.25
N GLU A 491 -18.69 -11.05 3.40
CA GLU A 491 -19.24 -12.35 2.95
C GLU A 491 -18.16 -13.22 2.26
N GLY A 492 -17.16 -12.59 1.63
CA GLY A 492 -16.05 -13.29 0.99
C GLY A 492 -15.23 -14.14 1.96
N LEU A 493 -15.20 -13.80 3.24
CA LEU A 493 -14.56 -14.58 4.29
C LEU A 493 -15.22 -15.96 4.47
N LEU A 494 -16.51 -16.11 4.19
CA LEU A 494 -17.19 -17.42 4.23
C LEU A 494 -16.94 -18.25 2.96
N ARG A 495 -16.53 -17.60 1.86
CA ARG A 495 -16.42 -18.19 0.52
C ARG A 495 -15.08 -17.82 -0.12
N THR A 496 -13.99 -18.12 0.57
CA THR A 496 -12.65 -17.81 0.07
C THR A 496 -12.32 -18.59 -1.20
N GLY A 497 -11.35 -18.12 -1.98
CA GLY A 497 -10.84 -18.86 -3.14
C GLY A 497 -10.24 -20.23 -2.81
N LEU A 498 -9.93 -20.49 -1.52
CA LEU A 498 -9.49 -21.79 -1.01
C LEU A 498 -10.64 -22.67 -0.49
N ASN A 499 -11.88 -22.16 -0.50
CA ASN A 499 -13.09 -22.77 0.06
C ASN A 499 -12.97 -23.09 1.57
N ILE A 500 -12.31 -22.16 2.27
CA ILE A 500 -12.07 -22.20 3.71
C ILE A 500 -12.70 -20.97 4.33
N PRO A 501 -13.70 -21.13 5.20
CA PRO A 501 -14.28 -19.99 5.89
C PRO A 501 -13.27 -19.41 6.90
N TYR A 502 -13.26 -18.08 6.99
CA TYR A 502 -12.57 -17.28 7.99
C TYR A 502 -13.54 -17.00 9.13
N ARG A 503 -13.09 -17.17 10.38
CA ARG A 503 -13.97 -17.18 11.56
C ARG A 503 -14.39 -15.79 12.01
N LYS A 504 -15.59 -15.64 12.57
CA LYS A 504 -15.91 -14.43 13.34
C LYS A 504 -14.97 -14.26 14.54
N GLY A 505 -14.80 -13.05 15.03
CA GLY A 505 -14.11 -12.78 16.29
C GLY A 505 -13.23 -11.54 16.23
N LEU A 506 -12.47 -11.36 17.31
CA LEU A 506 -11.50 -10.27 17.44
C LEU A 506 -10.25 -10.56 16.61
N LEU A 507 -9.76 -9.57 15.87
CA LEU A 507 -8.52 -9.63 15.11
C LEU A 507 -7.55 -8.56 15.64
N ILE A 508 -6.29 -8.95 15.84
CA ILE A 508 -5.25 -8.05 16.35
C ILE A 508 -4.18 -7.89 15.29
N TRP A 509 -4.09 -6.68 14.74
CA TRP A 509 -3.01 -6.26 13.88
C TRP A 509 -1.87 -5.75 14.75
N TYR A 510 -0.68 -6.30 14.57
CA TYR A 510 0.57 -5.80 15.13
C TYR A 510 1.34 -5.04 14.06
N ILE A 511 1.63 -3.77 14.35
CA ILE A 511 2.35 -2.89 13.45
C ILE A 511 3.72 -2.59 14.05
N ASP A 512 4.79 -2.91 13.32
CA ASP A 512 6.17 -2.52 13.61
C ASP A 512 6.73 -1.66 12.48
N GLU A 513 6.66 -0.33 12.65
CA GLU A 513 7.15 0.63 11.64
C GLU A 513 8.67 0.60 11.50
N SER A 514 9.38 -0.19 12.31
CA SER A 514 10.81 -0.42 12.11
C SER A 514 11.14 -1.21 10.85
N TYR A 515 10.15 -1.78 10.18
CA TYR A 515 10.32 -2.46 8.90
C TYR A 515 9.76 -1.63 7.74
N SER A 516 10.36 -1.82 6.56
CA SER A 516 9.87 -1.29 5.28
C SER A 516 9.12 -2.32 4.46
N ASP A 517 9.38 -3.59 4.71
CA ASP A 517 8.60 -4.72 4.18
C ASP A 517 7.23 -4.76 4.85
N PHE A 518 6.15 -4.74 4.06
CA PHE A 518 4.79 -4.84 4.58
C PHE A 518 4.51 -6.15 5.33
N ASN A 519 5.18 -7.26 4.96
CA ASN A 519 5.00 -8.55 5.61
C ASN A 519 5.58 -8.57 7.03
N GLN A 520 6.58 -7.73 7.29
CA GLN A 520 7.19 -7.58 8.61
C GLN A 520 6.59 -6.39 9.37
N LEU A 521 6.17 -5.36 8.64
CA LEU A 521 5.54 -4.16 9.18
C LEU A 521 4.17 -4.49 9.76
N VAL A 522 3.33 -5.23 9.03
CA VAL A 522 1.96 -5.55 9.43
C VAL A 522 1.83 -7.05 9.61
N ASN A 523 1.40 -7.47 10.79
CA ASN A 523 1.12 -8.86 11.07
C ASN A 523 -0.20 -9.01 11.81
N ILE A 524 -0.91 -10.13 11.60
CA ILE A 524 -2.00 -10.53 12.49
C ILE A 524 -1.42 -11.45 13.56
N LEU A 525 -1.71 -11.17 14.83
CA LEU A 525 -1.27 -12.04 15.92
C LEU A 525 -2.16 -13.29 15.99
N PRO A 526 -1.58 -14.49 16.00
CA PRO A 526 -2.37 -15.73 16.03
C PRO A 526 -3.10 -15.89 17.36
N SER A 527 -4.31 -16.46 17.30
CA SER A 527 -5.07 -16.79 18.50
C SER A 527 -4.58 -18.03 19.24
N ASN A 528 -3.81 -18.89 18.56
CA ASN A 528 -3.24 -20.11 19.12
C ASN A 528 -1.81 -20.34 18.61
N GLU A 529 -0.92 -20.88 19.45
CA GLU A 529 0.45 -21.26 19.06
C GLU A 529 0.47 -22.41 18.03
N LYS A 530 -0.63 -23.17 17.89
CA LYS A 530 -0.79 -24.23 16.90
C LYS A 530 -2.13 -24.10 16.16
N PRO A 531 -2.14 -24.17 14.81
CA PRO A 531 -3.39 -24.23 14.05
C PRO A 531 -4.25 -25.43 14.48
N LEU A 532 -5.52 -25.18 14.75
CA LEU A 532 -6.50 -26.19 15.16
C LEU A 532 -7.18 -26.83 13.92
N TYR A 533 -6.48 -27.74 13.23
CA TYR A 533 -7.09 -28.60 12.20
C TYR A 533 -7.13 -30.05 12.68
N GLU A 534 -8.31 -30.67 12.70
CA GLU A 534 -8.41 -32.12 12.78
C GLU A 534 -8.43 -32.68 11.34
N ILE A 535 -7.30 -33.25 10.92
CA ILE A 535 -7.11 -33.78 9.57
C ILE A 535 -7.70 -35.19 9.51
N ILE A 536 -8.84 -35.36 8.85
CA ILE A 536 -9.25 -36.66 8.33
C ILE A 536 -8.65 -36.76 6.93
N ASN A 537 -7.66 -37.64 6.74
CA ASN A 537 -6.92 -37.95 5.50
C ASN A 537 -5.51 -37.29 5.38
N ALA A 538 -4.47 -38.12 5.52
CA ALA A 538 -3.05 -37.75 5.68
C ALA A 538 -2.38 -37.01 4.48
N ARG A 539 -3.11 -36.67 3.41
CA ARG A 539 -2.60 -35.99 2.21
C ARG A 539 -2.36 -34.49 2.38
N LEU A 540 -2.97 -33.85 3.37
CA LEU A 540 -2.90 -32.39 3.61
C LEU A 540 -1.58 -31.89 4.22
N LYS A 541 -0.75 -32.75 4.82
CA LYS A 541 0.56 -32.38 5.42
C LYS A 541 1.56 -31.73 4.45
N LYS A 542 1.33 -31.82 3.12
CA LYS A 542 2.20 -31.24 2.08
C LYS A 542 1.74 -29.88 1.53
N LEU A 543 0.56 -29.38 1.91
CA LEU A 543 0.08 -28.05 1.51
C LEU A 543 0.68 -26.99 2.44
N LYS A 544 1.16 -25.86 1.90
CA LYS A 544 1.75 -24.76 2.66
C LYS A 544 0.75 -24.28 3.73
N LEU A 545 0.98 -24.66 4.99
CA LEU A 545 0.11 -24.39 6.15
C LEU A 545 -0.13 -22.89 6.42
N ASN A 546 0.69 -21.98 5.89
CA ASN A 546 0.66 -20.55 6.24
C ASN A 546 -0.69 -19.87 5.94
N LYS A 547 -1.27 -20.06 4.74
CA LYS A 547 -2.56 -19.44 4.38
C LYS A 547 -3.76 -20.02 5.11
N TYR A 548 -3.72 -21.33 5.34
CA TYR A 548 -4.76 -22.03 6.08
C TYR A 548 -4.79 -21.49 7.50
N THR A 549 -3.63 -21.48 8.18
CA THR A 549 -3.48 -21.16 9.61
C THR A 549 -4.11 -19.81 9.99
N VAL A 550 -4.04 -18.81 9.11
CA VAL A 550 -4.58 -17.46 9.33
C VAL A 550 -6.12 -17.43 9.42
N SER A 551 -6.83 -18.39 8.81
CA SER A 551 -8.31 -18.39 8.78
C SER A 551 -8.96 -18.54 10.16
N SER A 552 -8.22 -19.10 11.13
CA SER A 552 -8.68 -19.32 12.51
C SER A 552 -8.07 -18.35 13.53
N TRP A 553 -7.39 -17.29 13.10
CA TRP A 553 -6.66 -16.37 13.99
C TRP A 553 -7.52 -15.31 14.68
N THR A 554 -8.84 -15.44 14.58
CA THR A 554 -9.73 -14.65 15.43
C THR A 554 -9.81 -15.21 16.85
N PHE A 555 -10.07 -14.33 17.80
CA PHE A 555 -10.40 -14.69 19.18
C PHE A 555 -11.91 -14.54 19.38
N SER A 556 -12.59 -15.62 19.73
CA SER A 556 -14.02 -15.62 20.05
C SER A 556 -14.27 -16.27 21.41
N SER A 557 -15.41 -15.93 22.01
CA SER A 557 -15.97 -16.58 23.20
C SER A 557 -17.13 -17.54 22.86
N ILE A 558 -17.47 -17.69 21.57
CA ILE A 558 -18.58 -18.52 21.09
C ILE A 558 -18.03 -19.67 20.24
N ASP A 559 -18.29 -20.90 20.67
CA ASP A 559 -18.00 -22.11 19.90
C ASP A 559 -18.78 -22.07 18.57
N THR A 560 -18.08 -22.14 17.43
CA THR A 560 -18.70 -22.24 16.10
C THR A 560 -18.30 -23.56 15.43
N PRO A 561 -19.21 -24.54 15.27
CA PRO A 561 -18.91 -25.75 14.54
C PRO A 561 -18.84 -25.43 13.04
N GLU A 562 -17.68 -25.63 12.43
CA GLU A 562 -17.46 -25.32 11.01
C GLU A 562 -16.95 -26.53 10.22
N LEU A 563 -17.41 -26.63 8.97
CA LEU A 563 -17.02 -27.61 7.95
C LEU A 563 -16.37 -26.84 6.79
N GLY A 564 -15.10 -27.13 6.49
CA GLY A 564 -14.43 -26.66 5.27
C GLY A 564 -14.21 -27.80 4.27
N VAL A 565 -13.94 -27.48 3.00
CA VAL A 565 -13.55 -28.50 2.00
C VAL A 565 -12.27 -28.07 1.30
N VAL A 566 -11.20 -28.85 1.44
CA VAL A 566 -9.92 -28.61 0.78
C VAL A 566 -9.68 -29.71 -0.24
N LYS A 567 -9.65 -29.35 -1.54
CA LYS A 567 -9.44 -30.30 -2.66
C LYS A 567 -10.39 -31.52 -2.64
N GLY A 568 -11.64 -31.31 -2.20
CA GLY A 568 -12.67 -32.35 -2.11
C GLY A 568 -12.69 -33.12 -0.77
N ASP A 569 -11.68 -32.96 0.09
CA ASP A 569 -11.66 -33.55 1.43
C ASP A 569 -12.30 -32.59 2.45
N ARG A 570 -13.17 -33.12 3.33
CA ARG A 570 -13.77 -32.34 4.43
C ARG A 570 -12.74 -32.11 5.53
N VAL A 571 -12.54 -30.86 5.91
CA VAL A 571 -11.69 -30.47 7.05
C VAL A 571 -12.59 -30.04 8.20
N PHE A 572 -12.34 -30.60 9.39
CA PHE A 572 -13.06 -30.26 10.60
C PHE A 572 -12.25 -29.29 11.44
N TYR A 573 -12.93 -28.24 11.88
CA TYR A 573 -12.43 -27.34 12.88
C TYR A 573 -12.79 -27.89 14.25
N ARG A 574 -11.80 -28.11 15.11
CA ARG A 574 -12.03 -28.48 16.50
C ARG A 574 -11.51 -27.38 17.41
N GLU A 575 -12.39 -26.81 18.20
CA GLU A 575 -12.02 -25.84 19.23
C GLU A 575 -11.70 -26.58 20.54
N GLN A 576 -10.64 -26.14 21.21
CA GLN A 576 -10.42 -26.36 22.63
C GLN A 576 -10.21 -24.99 23.28
N ILE A 577 -11.22 -24.12 23.25
CA ILE A 577 -11.19 -22.88 24.03
C ILE A 577 -12.56 -22.71 24.70
N HIS A 578 -12.71 -23.30 25.88
CA HIS A 578 -13.88 -23.09 26.73
C HIS A 578 -13.64 -21.90 27.69
N GLY A 579 -14.57 -20.92 27.72
CA GLY A 579 -14.64 -19.86 28.74
C GLY A 579 -14.07 -18.49 28.32
N MET A 580 -14.10 -17.50 29.24
CA MET A 580 -13.57 -16.14 29.03
C MET A 580 -12.17 -16.15 28.40
N SER A 581 -12.09 -15.84 27.11
CA SER A 581 -10.84 -15.90 26.35
C SER A 581 -9.96 -14.71 26.74
N SER A 582 -8.78 -14.98 27.30
CA SER A 582 -7.75 -13.99 27.56
C SER A 582 -6.55 -14.23 26.68
N PHE A 583 -6.03 -13.17 26.06
CA PHE A 583 -4.84 -13.24 25.24
C PHE A 583 -3.85 -12.16 25.63
N SER A 584 -2.57 -12.43 25.38
CA SER A 584 -1.47 -11.55 25.76
C SER A 584 -0.69 -11.09 24.54
N VAL A 585 -0.46 -9.79 24.43
CA VAL A 585 0.47 -9.20 23.47
C VAL A 585 1.77 -8.91 24.23
N GLY A 586 2.76 -9.77 24.03
CA GLY A 586 3.96 -9.80 24.86
C GLY A 586 3.67 -10.18 26.32
N GLU A 587 4.58 -9.84 27.23
CA GLU A 587 4.46 -10.22 28.65
C GLU A 587 3.47 -9.38 29.46
N HIS A 588 3.04 -8.22 28.93
CA HIS A 588 2.51 -7.14 29.77
C HIS A 588 1.13 -6.63 29.39
N LEU A 589 0.68 -6.83 28.14
CA LEU A 589 -0.63 -6.39 27.68
C LEU A 589 -1.56 -7.60 27.56
N GLN A 590 -2.58 -7.67 28.41
CA GLN A 590 -3.62 -8.68 28.36
C GLN A 590 -4.92 -8.08 27.85
N ILE A 591 -5.65 -8.81 27.03
CA ILE A 591 -6.99 -8.43 26.58
C ILE A 591 -7.91 -9.62 26.81
N ARG A 592 -9.06 -9.35 27.42
CA ARG A 592 -10.06 -10.37 27.77
C ARG A 592 -11.38 -10.04 27.11
N ILE A 593 -12.02 -11.05 26.52
CA ILE A 593 -13.40 -10.94 26.03
C ILE A 593 -14.34 -11.13 27.22
N LEU A 594 -15.21 -10.15 27.45
CA LEU A 594 -16.22 -10.18 28.51
C LEU A 594 -17.60 -10.59 27.99
N GLU A 595 -17.91 -10.15 26.76
CA GLU A 595 -19.19 -10.41 26.10
C GLU A 595 -18.97 -10.31 24.58
N GLU A 596 -19.60 -11.19 23.81
CA GLU A 596 -19.56 -11.16 22.35
C GLU A 596 -20.96 -11.45 21.78
N ASN A 597 -21.36 -10.70 20.76
CA ASN A 597 -22.52 -11.00 19.93
C ASN A 597 -22.24 -10.57 18.48
N GLU A 598 -23.23 -10.74 17.59
CA GLU A 598 -23.10 -10.47 16.16
C GLU A 598 -22.66 -9.04 15.81
N ASN A 599 -22.98 -8.04 16.62
CA ASN A 599 -22.73 -6.64 16.31
C ASN A 599 -21.55 -6.02 17.06
N TYR A 600 -21.22 -6.56 18.24
CA TYR A 600 -20.18 -5.98 19.09
C TYR A 600 -19.52 -7.00 20.01
N ILE A 601 -18.35 -6.60 20.50
CA ILE A 601 -17.59 -7.27 21.54
C ILE A 601 -17.28 -6.30 22.69
N LYS A 602 -17.37 -6.77 23.93
CA LYS A 602 -16.90 -6.05 25.12
C LYS A 602 -15.60 -6.66 25.60
N LEU A 603 -14.62 -5.80 25.85
CA LEU A 603 -13.25 -6.17 26.16
C LEU A 603 -12.82 -5.57 27.50
N MET A 604 -11.96 -6.26 28.23
CA MET A 604 -11.14 -5.70 29.30
C MET A 604 -9.67 -5.76 28.88
N ILE A 605 -9.03 -4.60 28.77
CA ILE A 605 -7.61 -4.47 28.42
C ILE A 605 -6.82 -4.09 29.67
N ILE A 606 -5.82 -4.90 30.02
CA ILE A 606 -4.98 -4.71 31.21
C ILE A 606 -3.54 -4.59 30.76
N TYR A 607 -2.84 -3.57 31.26
CA TYR A 607 -1.40 -3.45 31.09
C TYR A 607 -0.70 -3.48 32.44
N GLN A 608 0.17 -4.48 32.65
CA GLN A 608 0.99 -4.64 33.84
C GLN A 608 2.39 -4.11 33.56
N ASN A 609 2.75 -3.00 34.19
CA ASN A 609 4.14 -2.54 34.19
C ASN A 609 5.00 -3.48 35.04
N LYS A 610 6.23 -3.78 34.60
CA LYS A 610 7.29 -4.23 35.52
C LYS A 610 7.59 -3.14 36.54
#